data_AF-A0A3R8KLW6-F1
#
_entry.id   AF-A0A3R8KLW6-F1
#
_cell.length_a   1.000
_cell.length_b   1.000
_cell.length_c   1.000
_cell.angle_alpha   90.00
_cell.angle_beta   90.00
_cell.angle_gamma   90.00
#
_symmetry.space_group_name_H-M   'P 1'
#
loop_
_entity.id
_entity.type
_entity.pdbx_description
1 polymer ?
#
loop_
_entity_poly.entity_id
_entity_poly.type
_entity_poly.pdbx_seq_one_letter_code
_entity_poly.pdbx_strand_id
1 'polypeptide(L)'
;MFKLTEIDEVLGNLGDHADFATIAKKESDLGVQHFQYDVPTGSTTYFGENGYIVERRTNGLATRVAREEDAATVEKVATSYVAGKLSLADAVKQLAAAGCQAWTANLKRQIIDFSGDEGKIMAAVKY
;
A
#
# COMPACT_ATOMS: atom_id res chain seq x y z
N MET A 1 -18.42 5.98 -7.81
CA MET A 1 -18.29 4.85 -6.87
C MET A 1 -17.60 3.74 -7.63
N PHE A 2 -16.47 3.27 -7.12
CA PHE A 2 -15.61 2.27 -7.76
C PHE A 2 -15.90 0.86 -7.24
N LYS A 3 -15.61 -0.16 -8.03
CA LYS A 3 -15.70 -1.57 -7.65
C LYS A 3 -14.31 -2.18 -7.55
N LEU A 4 -14.19 -3.23 -6.75
CA LEU A 4 -12.93 -3.97 -6.63
C LEU A 4 -12.43 -4.47 -7.99
N THR A 5 -13.32 -4.90 -8.88
CA THR A 5 -12.97 -5.37 -10.23
C THR A 5 -12.35 -4.28 -11.11
N GLU A 6 -12.77 -3.01 -10.93
CA GLU A 6 -12.22 -1.88 -11.69
C GLU A 6 -10.82 -1.52 -11.19
N ILE A 7 -10.59 -1.65 -9.87
CA ILE A 7 -9.26 -1.52 -9.26
C ILE A 7 -8.34 -2.65 -9.76
N ASP A 8 -8.82 -3.90 -9.76
CA ASP A 8 -8.07 -5.06 -10.26
C ASP A 8 -7.64 -4.89 -11.71
N GLU A 9 -8.54 -4.41 -12.56
CA GLU A 9 -8.25 -4.17 -13.98
C GLU A 9 -7.18 -3.08 -14.16
N VAL A 10 -7.29 -1.99 -13.41
CA VAL A 10 -6.28 -0.92 -13.43
C VAL A 10 -4.91 -1.45 -13.00
N LEU A 11 -4.83 -2.14 -11.86
CA LEU A 11 -3.56 -2.64 -11.32
C LEU A 11 -2.95 -3.71 -12.23
N GLY A 12 -3.78 -4.62 -12.76
CA GLY A 12 -3.34 -5.65 -13.70
C GLY A 12 -2.76 -5.08 -15.00
N ASN A 13 -3.29 -3.96 -15.49
CA ASN A 13 -2.81 -3.28 -16.70
C ASN A 13 -1.51 -2.48 -16.48
N LEU A 14 -1.26 -2.01 -15.26
CA LEU A 14 -0.05 -1.25 -14.92
C LEU A 14 1.18 -2.16 -14.76
N GLY A 15 0.97 -3.41 -14.35
CA GLY A 15 2.04 -4.37 -14.07
C GLY A 15 2.79 -4.10 -12.76
N ASP A 16 3.67 -5.01 -12.39
CA ASP A 16 4.24 -5.08 -11.04
C ASP A 16 5.20 -3.94 -10.67
N HIS A 17 5.72 -3.20 -11.65
CA HIS A 17 6.74 -2.17 -11.47
C HIS A 17 6.27 -0.74 -11.79
N ALA A 18 4.95 -0.52 -11.84
CA ALA A 18 4.43 0.83 -11.96
C ALA A 18 4.83 1.67 -10.73
N ASP A 19 5.28 2.91 -10.98
CA ASP A 19 5.53 3.84 -9.91
C ASP A 19 4.23 4.21 -9.20
N PHE A 20 4.33 4.55 -7.92
CA PHE A 20 3.14 4.78 -7.11
C PHE A 20 2.37 6.03 -7.54
N ALA A 21 3.01 7.04 -8.12
CA ALA A 21 2.30 8.22 -8.60
C ALA A 21 1.35 7.87 -9.75
N THR A 22 1.78 6.97 -10.65
CA THR A 22 0.93 6.41 -11.70
C THR A 22 -0.23 5.59 -11.13
N ILE A 23 0.03 4.69 -10.17
CA ILE A 23 -1.01 3.90 -9.49
C ILE A 23 -2.03 4.82 -8.81
N ALA A 24 -1.55 5.74 -7.97
CA ALA A 24 -2.36 6.70 -7.22
C ALA A 24 -3.25 7.54 -8.13
N LYS A 25 -2.72 7.99 -9.27
CA LYS A 25 -3.52 8.73 -10.25
C LYS A 25 -4.68 7.89 -10.78
N LYS A 26 -4.40 6.65 -11.21
CA LYS A 26 -5.44 5.78 -11.77
C LYS A 26 -6.50 5.39 -10.74
N GLU A 27 -6.12 5.08 -9.52
CA GLU A 27 -7.08 4.80 -8.45
C GLU A 27 -7.87 6.05 -8.04
N SER A 28 -7.23 7.23 -8.02
CA SER A 28 -7.91 8.50 -7.79
C SER A 28 -8.91 8.84 -8.90
N ASP A 29 -8.61 8.52 -10.16
CA ASP A 29 -9.53 8.71 -11.29
C ASP A 29 -10.80 7.84 -11.14
N LEU A 30 -10.71 6.69 -10.45
CA LEU A 30 -11.86 5.86 -10.07
C LEU A 30 -12.65 6.42 -8.86
N GLY A 31 -12.07 7.39 -8.14
CA GLY A 31 -12.67 8.02 -6.97
C GLY A 31 -12.17 7.50 -5.62
N VAL A 32 -11.06 6.77 -5.59
CA VAL A 32 -10.37 6.42 -4.34
C VAL A 32 -9.73 7.70 -3.75
N GLN A 33 -9.91 7.94 -2.45
CA GLN A 33 -9.31 9.07 -1.75
C GLN A 33 -8.10 8.64 -0.90
N HIS A 34 -8.18 7.46 -0.31
CA HIS A 34 -7.08 6.80 0.40
C HIS A 34 -7.35 5.30 0.48
N PHE A 35 -6.31 4.53 0.79
CA PHE A 35 -6.46 3.11 1.11
C PHE A 35 -5.46 2.70 2.19
N GLN A 36 -5.80 1.63 2.91
CA GLN A 36 -4.92 0.98 3.86
C GLN A 36 -4.65 -0.44 3.40
N TYR A 37 -3.38 -0.82 3.39
CA TYR A 37 -2.92 -2.19 3.14
C TYR A 37 -2.47 -2.83 4.46
N ASP A 38 -2.93 -4.04 4.73
CA ASP A 38 -2.52 -4.85 5.87
C ASP A 38 -1.57 -5.98 5.42
N VAL A 39 -0.33 -5.94 5.90
CA VAL A 39 0.72 -6.89 5.54
C VAL A 39 0.45 -8.32 6.03
N PRO A 40 0.03 -8.53 7.31
CA PRO A 40 -0.29 -9.87 7.82
C PRO A 40 -1.32 -10.63 7.00
N THR A 41 -2.37 -9.96 6.52
CA THR A 41 -3.48 -10.59 5.80
C THR A 41 -3.40 -10.42 4.28
N GLY A 42 -2.57 -9.49 3.80
CA GLY A 42 -2.56 -9.07 2.40
C GLY A 42 -3.87 -8.41 1.98
N SER A 43 -4.61 -7.83 2.92
CA SER A 43 -5.89 -7.16 2.65
C SER A 43 -5.68 -5.68 2.33
N THR A 44 -6.63 -5.11 1.58
CA THR A 44 -6.65 -3.67 1.29
C THR A 44 -8.05 -3.12 1.50
N THR A 45 -8.18 -2.05 2.28
CA THR A 45 -9.42 -1.29 2.41
C THR A 45 -9.28 0.02 1.66
N TYR A 46 -10.14 0.23 0.66
CA TYR A 46 -10.20 1.42 -0.16
C TYR A 46 -11.33 2.32 0.30
N PHE A 47 -11.06 3.63 0.40
CA PHE A 47 -11.99 4.63 0.89
C PHE A 47 -12.26 5.68 -0.19
N GLY A 48 -13.53 5.86 -0.53
CA GLY A 48 -14.04 6.87 -1.45
C GLY A 48 -14.75 8.01 -0.75
N GLU A 49 -15.51 8.80 -1.52
CA GLU A 49 -16.29 9.91 -0.98
C GLU A 49 -17.47 9.44 -0.11
N ASN A 50 -17.95 10.31 0.78
CA ASN A 50 -19.16 10.09 1.59
C ASN A 50 -19.15 8.78 2.40
N GLY A 51 -17.97 8.35 2.84
CA GLY A 51 -17.81 7.11 3.62
C GLY A 51 -17.92 5.83 2.79
N TYR A 52 -17.81 5.91 1.46
CA TYR A 52 -17.79 4.74 0.60
C TYR A 52 -16.55 3.88 0.86
N ILE A 53 -16.74 2.57 1.03
CA ILE A 53 -15.68 1.62 1.35
C ILE A 53 -15.77 0.40 0.43
N VAL A 54 -14.62 -0.07 -0.05
CA VAL A 54 -14.48 -1.36 -0.74
C VAL A 54 -13.32 -2.11 -0.12
N GLU A 55 -13.53 -3.39 0.19
CA GLU A 55 -12.53 -4.23 0.86
C GLU A 55 -12.08 -5.38 -0.06
N ARG A 56 -10.76 -5.51 -0.22
CA ARG A 56 -10.11 -6.73 -0.68
C ARG A 56 -9.65 -7.51 0.54
N ARG A 57 -10.22 -8.69 0.78
CA ARG A 57 -9.88 -9.52 1.97
C ARG A 57 -8.49 -10.12 1.92
N THR A 58 -7.96 -10.39 0.73
CA THR A 58 -6.58 -10.79 0.52
C THR A 58 -6.21 -10.63 -0.96
N ASN A 59 -4.94 -10.38 -1.24
CA ASN A 59 -4.33 -10.48 -2.56
C ASN A 59 -3.43 -11.72 -2.70
N GLY A 60 -3.40 -12.61 -1.70
CA GLY A 60 -2.54 -13.79 -1.67
C GLY A 60 -1.10 -13.52 -1.22
N LEU A 61 -0.76 -12.30 -0.80
CA LEU A 61 0.58 -11.91 -0.31
C LEU A 61 0.66 -11.84 1.22
N ALA A 62 -0.29 -12.43 1.93
CA ALA A 62 -0.29 -12.52 3.39
C ALA A 62 1.08 -12.99 3.90
N THR A 63 1.74 -12.16 4.71
CA THR A 63 3.12 -12.41 5.15
C THR A 63 3.25 -12.17 6.65
N ARG A 64 3.91 -13.10 7.34
CA ARG A 64 4.22 -12.92 8.76
C ARG A 64 5.20 -11.76 8.96
N VAL A 65 4.79 -10.78 9.76
CA VAL A 65 5.60 -9.61 10.11
C VAL A 65 6.57 -9.95 11.25
N ALA A 66 7.80 -9.43 11.14
CA ALA A 66 8.82 -9.53 12.19
C ALA A 66 8.39 -8.75 13.44
N ARG A 67 8.78 -9.23 14.63
CA ARG A 67 8.50 -8.52 15.88
C ARG A 67 9.43 -7.32 16.09
N GLU A 68 10.65 -7.42 15.56
CA GLU A 68 11.62 -6.34 15.65
C GLU A 68 11.36 -5.33 14.53
N GLU A 69 11.24 -4.07 14.90
CA GLU A 69 11.02 -2.96 14.00
C GLU A 69 12.35 -2.33 13.56
N ASP A 70 12.57 -2.23 12.24
CA ASP A 70 13.68 -1.51 11.64
C ASP A 70 13.17 -0.40 10.72
N ALA A 71 13.00 0.80 11.30
CA ALA A 71 12.49 1.97 10.58
C ALA A 71 13.38 2.37 9.39
N ALA A 72 14.70 2.22 9.50
CA ALA A 72 15.63 2.58 8.42
C ALA A 72 15.47 1.63 7.22
N THR A 73 15.30 0.34 7.48
CA THR A 73 15.00 -0.64 6.43
C THR A 73 13.62 -0.38 5.84
N VAL A 74 12.60 -0.09 6.66
CA VAL A 74 11.26 0.28 6.15
C VAL A 74 11.31 1.49 5.22
N GLU A 75 11.97 2.58 5.62
CA GLU A 75 12.10 3.79 4.79
C GLU A 75 12.77 3.50 3.44
N LYS A 76 13.86 2.71 3.44
CA LYS A 76 14.58 2.34 2.22
C LYS A 76 13.70 1.50 1.27
N VAL A 77 13.01 0.49 1.80
CA VAL A 77 12.15 -0.40 1.03
C VAL A 77 10.93 0.36 0.51
N ALA A 78 10.29 1.15 1.36
CA ALA A 78 9.15 2.01 1.02
C ALA A 78 9.51 2.97 -0.12
N THR A 79 10.64 3.67 -0.03
CA THR A 79 11.13 4.57 -1.09
C THR A 79 11.35 3.83 -2.41
N SER A 80 11.87 2.60 -2.36
CA SER A 80 12.13 1.80 -3.55
C SER A 80 10.83 1.30 -4.20
N TYR A 81 9.86 0.86 -3.38
CA TYR A 81 8.53 0.47 -3.84
C TYR A 81 7.78 1.64 -4.47
N VAL A 82 7.76 2.80 -3.79
CA VAL A 82 7.09 4.01 -4.29
C VAL A 82 7.66 4.46 -5.64
N ALA A 83 8.96 4.32 -5.84
CA ALA A 83 9.64 4.63 -7.09
C ALA A 83 9.46 3.56 -8.20
N GLY A 84 8.63 2.52 -7.99
CA GLY A 84 8.41 1.44 -8.96
C GLY A 84 9.59 0.45 -9.08
N LYS A 85 10.58 0.52 -8.19
CA LYS A 85 11.79 -0.34 -8.25
C LYS A 85 11.58 -1.71 -7.63
N LEU A 86 10.50 -1.91 -6.89
CA LEU A 86 10.12 -3.18 -6.30
C LEU A 86 8.71 -3.54 -6.75
N SER A 87 8.50 -4.84 -6.99
CA SER A 87 7.14 -5.38 -7.12
C SER A 87 6.40 -5.26 -5.79
N LEU A 88 5.06 -5.29 -5.81
CA LEU A 88 4.28 -5.37 -4.57
C LEU A 88 4.67 -6.60 -3.74
N ALA A 89 4.87 -7.76 -4.37
CA ALA A 89 5.26 -8.99 -3.69
C ALA A 89 6.62 -8.86 -2.99
N ASP A 90 7.61 -8.27 -3.66
CA ASP A 90 8.94 -8.07 -3.07
C ASP A 90 8.92 -7.00 -1.98
N ALA A 91 8.14 -5.94 -2.15
CA ALA A 91 7.96 -4.90 -1.15
C ALA A 91 7.32 -5.47 0.12
N VAL A 92 6.20 -6.20 -0.01
CA VAL A 92 5.51 -6.87 1.11
C VAL A 92 6.48 -7.75 1.90
N LYS A 93 7.24 -8.59 1.21
CA LYS A 93 8.20 -9.50 1.85
C LYS A 93 9.27 -8.76 2.64
N GLN A 94 9.84 -7.70 2.06
CA GLN A 94 10.90 -6.91 2.69
C GLN A 94 10.37 -6.03 3.84
N LEU A 95 9.21 -5.41 3.67
CA LEU A 95 8.54 -4.61 4.69
C LEU A 95 8.13 -5.47 5.88
N ALA A 96 7.57 -6.65 5.65
CA ALA A 96 7.23 -7.60 6.71
C ALA A 96 8.47 -8.03 7.51
N ALA A 97 9.59 -8.30 6.82
CA ALA A 97 10.85 -8.66 7.48
C ALA A 97 11.43 -7.53 8.34
N ALA A 98 11.09 -6.27 8.04
CA ALA A 98 11.51 -5.09 8.79
C ALA A 98 10.51 -4.63 9.87
N GLY A 99 9.43 -5.39 10.10
CA GLY A 99 8.44 -5.11 11.15
C GLY A 99 7.28 -4.20 10.72
N CYS A 100 7.15 -3.87 9.44
CA CYS A 100 6.01 -3.09 8.94
C CYS A 100 4.73 -3.93 8.93
N GLN A 101 3.70 -3.48 9.63
CA GLN A 101 2.40 -4.15 9.72
C GLN A 101 1.39 -3.66 8.69
N ALA A 102 1.43 -2.37 8.35
CA ALA A 102 0.48 -1.79 7.41
C ALA A 102 1.08 -0.57 6.71
N TRP A 103 0.42 -0.12 5.65
CA TRP A 103 0.63 1.22 5.13
C TRP A 103 -0.66 1.87 4.68
N THR A 104 -0.75 3.19 4.84
CA THR A 104 -1.91 4.00 4.43
C THR A 104 -1.47 4.99 3.38
N ALA A 105 -2.00 4.85 2.16
CA ALA A 105 -1.77 5.80 1.08
C ALA A 105 -2.88 6.85 1.04
N ASN A 106 -2.52 8.12 1.23
CA ASN A 106 -3.43 9.24 1.13
C ASN A 106 -3.26 9.94 -0.22
N LEU A 107 -4.19 9.69 -1.16
CA LEU A 107 -4.09 10.15 -2.54
C LEU A 107 -4.23 11.67 -2.66
N LYS A 108 -4.98 12.30 -1.74
CA LYS A 108 -5.12 13.77 -1.70
C LYS A 108 -3.87 14.48 -1.20
N ARG A 109 -3.18 13.88 -0.23
CA ARG A 109 -1.96 14.45 0.39
C ARG A 109 -0.68 13.98 -0.29
N GLN A 110 -0.78 13.02 -1.22
CA GLN A 110 0.34 12.43 -1.94
C GLN A 110 1.42 11.89 -1.00
N ILE A 111 0.98 11.10 -0.01
CA ILE A 111 1.86 10.53 1.00
C ILE A 111 1.41 9.12 1.36
N ILE A 112 2.37 8.24 1.62
CA ILE A 112 2.14 6.91 2.19
C ILE A 112 2.83 6.84 3.53
N ASP A 113 2.06 6.53 4.57
CA ASP A 113 2.54 6.31 5.92
C ASP A 113 2.66 4.79 6.16
N PHE A 114 3.86 4.31 6.43
CA PHE A 114 4.16 2.90 6.74
C PHE A 114 4.25 2.75 8.26
N SER A 115 3.46 1.84 8.82
CA SER A 115 3.32 1.66 10.25
C SER A 115 3.75 0.28 10.74
N GLY A 116 4.41 0.25 11.89
CA GLY A 116 4.76 -0.94 12.66
C GLY A 116 3.66 -1.30 13.64
N ASP A 117 4.07 -1.85 14.79
CA ASP A 117 3.17 -2.27 15.85
C ASP A 117 2.40 -1.09 16.46
N GLU A 118 1.17 -1.36 16.88
CA GLU A 118 0.26 -0.37 17.45
C GLU A 118 0.04 0.91 16.58
N GLY A 119 0.34 0.83 15.27
CA GLY A 119 0.18 1.95 14.34
C GLY A 119 1.30 3.00 14.40
N LYS A 120 2.45 2.69 15.02
CA LYS A 120 3.62 3.57 15.05
C LYS A 120 4.15 3.82 13.64
N ILE A 121 4.18 5.07 13.20
CA ILE A 121 4.74 5.42 11.88
C ILE A 121 6.26 5.19 11.89
N MET A 122 6.71 4.32 10.99
CA MET A 122 8.11 3.95 10.80
C MET A 122 8.73 4.73 9.65
N ALA A 123 7.96 5.02 8.59
CA ALA A 123 8.38 5.85 7.48
C ALA A 123 7.18 6.56 6.85
N ALA A 124 7.43 7.73 6.24
CA ALA A 124 6.45 8.47 5.47
C ALA A 124 7.07 8.90 4.14
N VAL A 125 6.49 8.47 3.03
CA VAL A 125 7.06 8.67 1.69
C VAL A 125 6.08 9.44 0.82
N LYS A 126 6.54 10.55 0.23
CA LYS A 126 5.78 11.30 -0.77
C LYS A 126 5.99 10.72 -2.17
N TYR A 127 4.98 10.86 -3.03
CA TYR A 127 5.00 10.40 -4.42
C TYR A 127 4.39 11.43 -5.37
#